data_AF-A0A8T7E4I1-F1
#
_entry.id   AF-A0A8T7E4I1-F1
#
_cell.length_a   1.000
_cell.length_b   1.000
_cell.length_c   1.000
_cell.angle_alpha   90.00
_cell.angle_beta   90.00
_cell.angle_gamma   90.00
#
_symmetry.space_group_name_H-M   'P 1'
#
loop_
_entity.id
_entity.type
_entity.pdbx_description
1 polymer ?
#
loop_
_entity_poly.entity_id
_entity_poly.type
_entity_poly.pdbx_seq_one_letter_code
_entity_poly.pdbx_strand_id
1 'polypeptide(L)'
;MSAVATVALAALLVAAPLLLSPPGPGPAEGGFRTLADPGRNAAAGEHYLRVVFAGTLAETARRELLVGAGARVVDGPSPAGVYTIAPRAADADGAAGLLAALRTDPGVVFVEPAAGHQALRADGTPR
;
A
#
# COMPACT_ATOMS: atom_id res chain seq x y z
N MET A 1 26.41 -69.36 -11.01
CA MET A 1 24.96 -69.64 -11.11
C MET A 1 24.52 -69.88 -9.66
N SER A 2 23.88 -68.94 -8.97
CA SER A 2 22.59 -68.34 -9.34
C SER A 2 22.45 -66.94 -8.72
N ALA A 3 22.04 -65.99 -9.56
CA ALA A 3 21.34 -64.77 -9.18
C ALA A 3 19.93 -65.13 -8.66
N VAL A 4 19.15 -64.11 -8.24
CA VAL A 4 17.80 -64.18 -7.64
C VAL A 4 17.89 -64.36 -6.11
N ALA A 5 17.79 -63.33 -5.27
CA ALA A 5 16.59 -62.52 -5.10
C ALA A 5 16.88 -61.21 -4.34
N THR A 6 17.53 -60.24 -4.98
CA THR A 6 17.80 -58.90 -4.43
C THR A 6 16.68 -57.89 -4.79
N VAL A 7 15.43 -58.34 -4.88
CA VAL A 7 14.30 -57.53 -5.36
C VAL A 7 13.11 -57.63 -4.41
N ALA A 8 13.28 -57.19 -3.17
CA ALA A 8 12.16 -57.00 -2.24
C ALA A 8 12.35 -55.81 -1.27
N LEU A 9 13.37 -54.97 -1.47
CA LEU A 9 13.70 -53.85 -0.56
C LEU A 9 13.55 -52.46 -1.20
N ALA A 10 12.88 -52.35 -2.35
CA ALA A 10 12.73 -51.06 -3.05
C ALA A 10 11.33 -50.43 -2.91
N ALA A 11 10.33 -51.16 -2.41
CA ALA A 11 8.95 -50.67 -2.37
C ALA A 11 8.58 -49.88 -1.10
N LEU A 12 9.40 -49.92 -0.03
CA LEU A 12 9.05 -49.30 1.25
C LEU A 12 9.61 -47.87 1.43
N LEU A 13 10.46 -47.40 0.51
CA LEU A 13 11.18 -46.12 0.66
C LEU A 13 10.47 -44.91 0.02
N VAL A 14 9.34 -45.12 -0.67
CA VAL A 14 8.60 -44.04 -1.35
C VAL A 14 7.37 -43.56 -0.55
N ALA A 15 6.91 -44.33 0.44
CA ALA A 15 5.70 -44.01 1.21
C ALA A 15 5.96 -43.18 2.50
N ALA A 16 7.22 -42.99 2.90
CA ALA A 16 7.57 -42.34 4.15
C ALA A 16 7.45 -40.79 4.21
N PRO A 17 7.55 -40.00 3.11
CA PRO A 17 7.56 -38.55 3.27
C PRO A 17 6.15 -37.95 3.44
N LEU A 18 5.07 -38.71 3.24
CA LEU A 18 3.71 -38.16 3.25
C LEU A 18 3.13 -37.93 4.65
N LEU A 19 3.67 -38.58 5.68
CA LEU A 19 3.20 -38.44 7.06
C LEU A 19 3.88 -37.31 7.86
N LEU A 20 4.91 -36.67 7.29
CA LEU A 20 5.61 -35.53 7.90
C LEU A 20 5.29 -34.19 7.24
N SER A 21 4.22 -34.11 6.44
CA SER A 21 3.76 -32.83 5.93
C SER A 21 3.23 -31.97 7.08
N PRO A 22 3.84 -30.81 7.39
CA PRO A 22 3.23 -29.86 8.30
C PRO A 22 1.87 -29.46 7.72
N PRO A 23 0.88 -29.12 8.57
CA PRO A 23 -0.38 -28.60 8.08
C PRO A 23 -0.08 -27.42 7.17
N GLY A 24 -0.44 -27.56 5.89
CA GLY A 24 -0.30 -26.48 4.91
C GLY A 24 -1.01 -25.25 5.46
N PRO A 25 -0.51 -24.02 5.15
CA PRO A 25 -1.17 -22.80 5.60
C PRO A 25 -2.64 -22.90 5.21
N GLY A 26 -3.50 -23.01 6.23
CA GLY A 26 -4.94 -23.03 6.03
C GLY A 26 -5.34 -21.82 5.18
N PRO A 27 -6.48 -21.89 4.47
CA PRO A 27 -6.97 -20.75 3.70
C PRO A 27 -6.93 -19.54 4.63
N ALA A 28 -6.04 -18.59 4.31
CA ALA A 28 -5.79 -17.43 5.13
C ALA A 28 -7.16 -16.84 5.45
N GLU A 29 -7.56 -16.93 6.71
CA GLU A 29 -8.83 -16.39 7.16
C GLU A 29 -8.85 -14.95 6.67
N GLY A 30 -9.75 -14.69 5.71
CA GLY A 30 -9.88 -13.39 5.09
C GLY A 30 -10.38 -12.45 6.15
N GLY A 31 -9.45 -11.93 6.94
CA GLY A 31 -9.72 -11.05 8.05
C GLY A 31 -10.56 -9.89 7.57
N PHE A 32 -11.67 -9.64 8.24
CA PHE A 32 -12.51 -8.50 7.93
C PHE A 32 -11.70 -7.23 8.19
N ARG A 33 -11.43 -6.52 7.09
CA ARG A 33 -10.59 -5.35 7.05
C ARG A 33 -11.44 -4.12 7.37
N THR A 34 -11.06 -3.40 8.41
CA THR A 34 -11.74 -2.16 8.80
C THR A 34 -10.97 -0.96 8.26
N LEU A 35 -11.68 0.14 7.97
CA LEU A 35 -11.09 1.41 7.53
C LEU A 35 -10.16 2.05 8.57
N ALA A 36 -10.24 1.59 9.81
CA ALA A 36 -9.54 2.15 10.95
C ALA A 36 -8.21 1.45 11.28
N ASP A 37 -7.77 0.47 10.49
CA ASP A 37 -6.50 -0.23 10.74
C ASP A 37 -5.30 0.73 10.61
N PRO A 38 -4.70 1.18 11.74
CA PRO A 38 -3.64 2.18 11.73
C PRO A 38 -2.32 1.60 11.19
N GLY A 39 -2.18 0.26 11.16
CA GLY A 39 -0.99 -0.43 10.67
C GLY A 39 -0.81 -0.36 9.15
N ARG A 40 -1.85 0.00 8.38
CA ARG A 40 -1.78 0.12 6.93
C ARG A 40 -1.48 1.54 6.42
N ASN A 41 -1.89 2.59 7.13
CA ASN A 41 -1.63 3.97 6.68
C ASN A 41 -0.14 4.35 6.72
N ALA A 42 0.66 3.55 7.42
CA ALA A 42 2.11 3.66 7.43
C ALA A 42 2.78 2.49 6.67
N ALA A 43 2.09 1.87 5.71
CA ALA A 43 2.74 0.92 4.81
C ALA A 43 3.92 1.64 4.15
N ALA A 44 5.13 1.25 4.56
CA ALA A 44 6.38 1.80 4.08
C ALA A 44 6.42 1.63 2.55
N GLY A 45 6.05 2.67 1.82
CA GLY A 45 5.84 2.63 0.38
C GLY A 45 4.71 3.52 -0.14
N GLU A 46 3.75 3.95 0.70
CA GLU A 46 2.77 4.94 0.24
C GLU A 46 3.37 6.35 0.21
N HIS A 47 3.50 6.89 -1.00
CA HIS A 47 3.95 8.25 -1.24
C HIS A 47 2.79 9.24 -1.13
N TYR A 48 2.70 9.93 0.01
CA TYR A 48 1.68 10.95 0.23
C TYR A 48 2.16 12.33 -0.20
N LEU A 49 1.23 13.15 -0.71
CA LEU A 49 1.43 14.57 -0.97
C LEU A 49 0.43 15.38 -0.17
N ARG A 50 0.87 16.55 0.33
CA ARG A 50 -0.02 17.60 0.86
C ARG A 50 -0.25 18.61 -0.24
N VAL A 51 -1.51 18.97 -0.45
CA VAL A 51 -1.90 19.96 -1.48
C VAL A 51 -2.81 21.02 -0.89
N VAL A 52 -2.56 22.27 -1.29
CA VAL A 52 -3.40 23.43 -1.01
C VAL A 52 -3.86 24.00 -2.35
N PHE A 53 -5.17 24.17 -2.48
CA PHE A 53 -5.78 24.75 -3.67
C PHE A 53 -6.03 26.24 -3.50
N ALA A 54 -6.16 26.95 -4.62
CA ALA A 54 -6.62 28.33 -4.62
C ALA A 54 -8.04 28.42 -4.00
N GLY A 55 -8.27 29.38 -3.10
CA GLY A 55 -9.56 29.55 -2.42
C GLY A 55 -10.73 29.88 -3.35
N THR A 56 -10.44 30.33 -4.57
CA THR A 56 -11.43 30.60 -5.63
C THR A 56 -11.79 29.35 -6.44
N LEU A 57 -11.05 28.25 -6.27
CA LEU A 57 -11.28 27.02 -7.03
C LEU A 57 -12.48 26.27 -6.47
N ALA A 58 -13.53 26.15 -7.29
CA ALA A 58 -14.75 25.43 -6.94
C ALA A 58 -14.45 23.96 -6.56
N GLU A 59 -15.24 23.42 -5.65
CA GLU A 59 -15.11 22.04 -5.17
C GLU A 59 -15.13 21.01 -6.33
N THR A 60 -16.03 21.21 -7.30
CA THR A 60 -16.11 20.35 -8.49
C THR A 60 -14.81 20.38 -9.30
N ALA A 61 -14.28 21.57 -9.55
CA ALA A 61 -13.01 21.74 -10.27
C ALA A 61 -11.82 21.11 -9.50
N ARG A 62 -11.80 21.22 -8.17
CA ARG A 62 -10.80 20.53 -7.32
C ARG A 62 -10.84 19.03 -7.48
N ARG A 63 -12.04 18.44 -7.50
CA ARG A 63 -12.22 16.99 -7.69
C ARG A 63 -11.81 16.55 -9.10
N GLU A 64 -12.20 17.30 -10.12
CA GLU A 64 -11.82 17.03 -11.51
C GLU A 64 -10.31 17.09 -11.71
N LEU A 65 -9.65 18.11 -11.16
CA LEU A 65 -8.19 18.25 -11.16
C LEU A 65 -7.53 17.02 -10.51
N LEU A 66 -7.97 16.64 -9.31
CA LEU A 66 -7.42 15.48 -8.60
C LEU A 66 -7.62 14.17 -9.38
N VAL A 67 -8.79 13.98 -9.99
CA VAL A 67 -9.06 12.80 -10.82
C VAL A 67 -8.19 12.80 -12.08
N GLY A 68 -8.10 13.93 -12.78
CA GLY A 68 -7.30 14.08 -14.00
C GLY A 68 -5.80 13.91 -13.75
N ALA A 69 -5.31 14.36 -12.60
CA ALA A 69 -3.92 14.16 -12.17
C ALA A 69 -3.62 12.72 -11.69
N GLY A 70 -4.63 11.85 -11.60
CA GLY A 70 -4.45 10.47 -11.13
C GLY A 70 -4.23 10.38 -9.61
N ALA A 71 -4.74 11.34 -8.84
CA ALA A 71 -4.70 11.32 -7.39
C ALA A 71 -5.90 10.59 -6.78
N ARG A 72 -5.71 10.08 -5.56
CA ARG A 72 -6.78 9.72 -4.63
C ARG A 72 -6.68 10.60 -3.39
N VAL A 73 -7.81 11.06 -2.86
CA VAL A 73 -7.85 11.74 -1.56
C VAL A 73 -7.74 10.70 -0.47
N VAL A 74 -6.78 10.91 0.43
CA VAL A 74 -6.55 10.08 1.62
C VAL A 74 -7.17 10.74 2.84
N ASP A 75 -7.04 12.07 2.96
CA ASP A 75 -7.58 12.86 4.06
C ASP A 75 -7.84 14.32 3.64
N GLY A 76 -8.65 15.02 4.43
CA GLY A 76 -8.94 16.46 4.29
C GLY A 76 -10.30 16.79 3.66
N PRO A 77 -10.61 18.10 3.52
CA PRO A 77 -9.75 19.23 3.88
C PRO A 77 -9.58 19.39 5.39
N SER A 78 -8.36 19.68 5.84
CA SER A 78 -8.15 20.13 7.21
C SER A 78 -8.80 21.51 7.44
N PRO A 79 -8.94 21.99 8.70
CA PRO A 79 -9.40 23.36 8.96
C PRO A 79 -8.53 24.44 8.30
N ALA A 80 -7.28 24.12 7.96
CA ALA A 80 -6.36 24.98 7.22
C ALA A 80 -6.48 24.82 5.68
N GLY A 81 -7.44 24.03 5.19
CA GLY A 81 -7.66 23.81 3.75
C GLY A 81 -6.67 22.85 3.08
N VAL A 82 -5.92 22.07 3.85
CA VAL A 82 -4.92 21.13 3.33
C VAL A 82 -5.56 19.78 3.06
N TYR A 83 -5.29 19.22 1.88
CA TYR A 83 -5.65 17.85 1.51
C TYR A 83 -4.42 16.95 1.58
N THR A 84 -4.61 15.72 2.05
CA THR A 84 -3.62 14.64 1.89
C THR A 84 -4.07 13.75 0.76
N ILE A 85 -3.21 13.57 -0.23
CA ILE A 85 -3.49 12.76 -1.42
C ILE A 85 -2.38 11.73 -1.62
N ALA A 86 -2.69 10.72 -2.41
CA ALA A 86 -1.72 9.74 -2.88
C ALA A 86 -1.91 9.49 -4.39
N PRO A 87 -0.86 9.12 -5.13
CA PRO A 87 -1.00 8.68 -6.50
C PRO A 87 -1.81 7.38 -6.56
N ARG A 88 -2.63 7.20 -7.60
CA ARG A 88 -3.36 5.94 -7.79
C ARG A 88 -2.42 4.75 -8.05
N ALA A 89 -1.31 4.99 -8.76
CA ALA A 89 -0.20 4.06 -8.83
C ALA A 89 0.67 4.23 -7.58
N ALA A 90 0.92 3.15 -6.84
CA ALA A 90 1.58 3.20 -5.53
C ALA A 90 3.12 3.17 -5.63
N ASP A 91 3.71 3.59 -6.76
CA ASP A 91 5.14 3.64 -6.99
C ASP A 91 5.72 5.07 -6.86
N ALA A 92 7.04 5.15 -6.72
CA ALA A 92 7.76 6.42 -6.58
C ALA A 92 7.62 7.30 -7.83
N ASP A 93 7.58 6.68 -9.01
CA ASP A 93 7.44 7.37 -10.29
C ASP A 93 6.05 8.02 -10.42
N GLY A 94 4.99 7.34 -9.99
CA GLY A 94 3.64 7.89 -9.94
C GLY A 94 3.55 9.09 -9.00
N ALA A 95 4.24 9.05 -7.86
CA ALA A 95 4.28 10.17 -6.92
C ALA A 95 5.03 11.39 -7.47
N ALA A 96 6.18 11.17 -8.10
CA ALA A 96 6.97 12.23 -8.71
C ALA A 96 6.22 12.88 -9.89
N GLY A 97 5.57 12.07 -10.73
CA GLY A 97 4.74 12.54 -11.83
C GLY A 97 3.54 13.35 -11.35
N LEU A 98 2.83 12.87 -10.32
CA LEU A 98 1.73 13.58 -9.70
C LEU A 98 2.17 14.92 -9.12
N LEU A 99 3.29 14.93 -8.39
CA LEU A 99 3.87 16.15 -7.82
C LEU A 99 4.22 17.17 -8.90
N ALA A 100 4.82 16.74 -10.01
CA ALA A 100 5.15 17.60 -11.13
C ALA A 100 3.89 18.20 -11.78
N ALA A 101 2.87 17.37 -12.05
CA ALA A 101 1.61 17.81 -12.64
C ALA A 101 0.90 18.87 -11.77
N LEU A 102 0.81 18.63 -10.46
CA LEU A 102 0.17 19.56 -9.54
C LEU A 102 0.92 20.87 -9.39
N ARG A 103 2.26 20.88 -9.47
CA ARG A 103 3.04 22.13 -9.41
C ARG A 103 2.82 23.04 -10.62
N THR A 104 2.42 22.47 -11.75
CA THR A 104 2.17 23.24 -12.98
C THR A 104 0.72 23.72 -13.10
N ASP A 105 -0.18 23.24 -12.25
CA ASP A 105 -1.59 23.60 -12.30
C ASP A 105 -1.85 24.95 -11.60
N PRO A 106 -2.48 25.94 -12.26
CA PRO A 106 -2.73 27.26 -11.67
C PRO A 106 -3.75 27.25 -10.53
N GLY A 107 -4.53 26.18 -10.38
CA GLY A 107 -5.46 25.95 -9.28
C GLY A 107 -4.78 25.43 -8.00
N VAL A 108 -3.50 25.07 -8.06
CA VAL A 108 -2.71 24.58 -6.93
C VAL A 108 -1.79 25.70 -6.43
N VAL A 109 -1.97 26.10 -5.18
CA VAL A 109 -1.13 27.12 -4.52
C VAL A 109 0.16 26.49 -3.99
N PHE A 110 0.05 25.26 -3.47
CA PHE A 110 1.17 24.58 -2.85
C PHE A 110 1.01 23.07 -2.91
N VAL A 111 2.12 22.37 -3.16
CA VAL A 111 2.18 20.91 -3.08
C VAL A 111 3.56 20.42 -2.69
N GLU A 112 3.62 19.50 -1.72
CA GLU A 112 4.86 18.90 -1.24
C GLU A 112 4.70 17.42 -0.87
N PRO A 113 5.78 16.62 -0.91
CA PRO A 113 5.80 15.31 -0.27
C PRO A 113 5.50 15.42 1.21
N ALA A 114 4.58 14.59 1.69
CA ALA A 114 4.33 14.45 3.12
C ALA A 114 5.25 13.36 3.66
N ALA A 115 6.08 13.70 4.64
CA ALA A 115 6.95 12.74 5.34
C ALA A 115 6.11 11.80 6.22
N GLY A 116 5.43 10.83 5.59
CA GLY A 116 4.60 9.84 6.23
C GLY A 116 3.37 10.41 6.96
N HIS A 117 2.23 9.77 6.76
CA HIS A 117 1.29 9.58 7.87
C HIS A 117 1.94 8.62 8.88
N GLN A 118 3.17 8.92 9.37
CA GLN A 118 3.84 8.08 10.36
C GLN A 118 2.84 7.94 11.49
N ALA A 119 2.28 6.74 11.60
CA ALA A 119 1.53 6.32 12.75
C ALA A 119 2.40 6.77 13.92
N LEU A 120 1.87 7.73 14.69
CA LEU A 120 2.35 8.02 16.02
C LEU A 120 2.73 6.67 16.60
N ARG A 121 4.02 6.45 16.93
CA ARG A 121 4.37 5.25 17.69
C ARG A 121 3.36 5.18 18.82
N ALA A 122 2.89 3.98 19.17
CA ALA A 122 2.03 3.83 20.35
C ALA A 122 2.66 4.45 21.63
N ASP A 123 3.94 4.85 21.60
CA ASP A 123 4.70 5.54 22.65
C ASP A 123 4.92 7.07 22.49
N GLY A 124 4.54 7.72 21.38
CA GLY A 124 4.53 9.19 21.25
C GLY A 124 5.88 9.92 21.06
N THR A 125 6.96 9.28 20.58
CA THR A 125 8.26 9.99 20.38
C THR A 125 8.60 10.35 18.92
N PRO A 126 9.02 11.61 18.61
CA PRO A 126 9.55 11.98 17.29
C PRO A 126 11.00 11.51 17.11
N ARG A 127 11.42 11.31 15.85
CA ARG A 127 12.82 11.04 15.46
C ARG A 127 13.64 12.32 15.38
#